data_AF-A0A0F4GMC9-F1
#
_entry.id   AF-A0A0F4GMC9-F1
#
_cell.length_a   1.000
_cell.length_b   1.000
_cell.length_c   1.000
_cell.angle_alpha   90.00
_cell.angle_beta   90.00
_cell.angle_gamma   90.00
#
_symmetry.space_group_name_H-M   'P 1'
#
loop_
_entity.id
_entity.type
_entity.pdbx_description
1 polymer ?
#
loop_
_entity_poly.entity_id
_entity_poly.type
_entity_poly.pdbx_seq_one_letter_code
_entity_poly.pdbx_strand_id
1 'polypeptide(L)'
;MAPVQVHHRRAAKWDRVSSRTPRGAPLSRWVRRGATTTERPSREPVTAPTYDDETYEKHLTDPDWTKEETDELVELYRSCNGKWVVIADHYPGDRTMEALKARFYTISANLLQLTTPITSMTTTDYSLYETLTTFNPEQETSRKKLAEGHLYRRANEVDEETVLLGELQRIMLNQASLDSAREDLRRRLDYPHTTTSGYQYTTSQALTQLWQQLLAQDRLKKNPRLRPTGNSTYDGQSMATPTSAARPRESTAPSSAQPTEVSAAAEDPRFGVSVHSERIPPGVSFGGDRLTKPRIAKSTIQTDKIAAILAHIGVSDVIPLSTAPVVKQFDEIMSKVHLLLELRKTGEREEQELRTRQAQVKSE
;
A
#
# COMPACT_ATOMS: atom_id res chain seq x y z
N MET A 1 36.40 7.57 16.91
CA MET A 1 35.19 8.15 17.51
C MET A 1 35.39 8.17 19.01
N ALA A 2 35.39 9.35 19.64
CA ALA A 2 35.48 9.46 21.10
C ALA A 2 34.14 9.08 21.74
N PRO A 3 34.10 8.36 22.87
CA PRO A 3 32.85 7.99 23.53
C PRO A 3 32.21 9.22 24.18
N VAL A 4 30.93 9.47 23.84
CA VAL A 4 30.10 10.51 24.45
C VAL A 4 29.85 10.13 25.91
N GLN A 5 30.41 10.88 26.86
CA GLN A 5 30.09 10.73 28.28
C GLN A 5 28.68 11.26 28.54
N VAL A 6 27.75 10.36 28.83
CA VAL A 6 26.39 10.70 29.26
C VAL A 6 26.44 11.05 30.75
N HIS A 7 26.40 12.34 31.08
CA HIS A 7 26.21 12.77 32.47
C HIS A 7 24.76 12.51 32.90
N HIS A 8 24.55 11.50 33.76
CA HIS A 8 23.26 11.30 34.40
C HIS A 8 22.96 12.48 35.35
N ARG A 9 22.04 13.36 34.96
CA ARG A 9 21.51 14.39 35.86
C ARG A 9 20.72 13.72 36.99
N ARG A 10 21.04 14.08 38.24
CA ARG A 10 20.29 13.58 39.42
C ARG A 10 18.82 13.97 39.32
N ALA A 11 17.93 13.05 39.68
CA ALA A 11 16.50 13.28 39.68
C ALA A 11 16.12 14.43 40.64
N ALA A 12 15.22 15.29 40.18
CA ALA A 12 14.70 16.39 40.97
C ALA A 12 13.82 15.87 42.11
N LYS A 13 13.95 16.44 43.31
CA LYS A 13 13.03 16.18 44.43
C LYS A 13 11.83 17.11 44.33
N TRP A 14 10.64 16.57 44.54
CA TRP A 14 9.37 17.29 44.47
C TRP A 14 8.61 17.13 45.78
N ASP A 15 8.07 18.22 46.29
CA ASP A 15 7.22 18.25 47.49
C ASP A 15 5.79 18.64 47.08
N ARG A 16 4.80 18.01 47.71
CA ARG A 16 3.38 18.32 47.45
C ARG A 16 2.96 19.48 48.35
N VAL A 17 2.57 20.60 47.75
CA VAL A 17 2.11 21.82 48.43
C VAL A 17 0.61 21.98 48.21
N SER A 18 -0.13 22.12 49.30
CA SER A 18 -1.56 22.39 49.28
C SER A 18 -1.84 23.89 49.32
N SER A 19 -2.79 24.35 48.51
CA SER A 19 -3.31 25.72 48.46
C SER A 19 -4.83 25.68 48.37
N ARG A 20 -5.53 26.74 48.76
CA ARG A 20 -6.98 26.84 48.61
C ARG A 20 -7.33 27.75 47.43
N THR A 21 -8.34 27.39 46.65
CA THR A 21 -8.94 28.33 45.68
C THR A 21 -9.65 29.47 46.42
N PRO A 22 -9.92 30.60 45.74
CA PRO A 22 -10.83 31.62 46.27
C PRO A 22 -12.21 31.07 46.65
N ARG A 23 -12.66 29.99 46.00
CA ARG A 23 -13.91 29.27 46.31
C ARG A 23 -13.75 28.21 47.43
N GLY A 24 -12.63 28.18 48.14
CA GLY A 24 -12.41 27.33 49.32
C GLY A 24 -12.01 25.86 49.04
N ALA A 25 -11.96 25.42 47.78
CA ALA A 25 -11.59 24.05 47.44
C ALA A 25 -10.07 23.81 47.62
N PRO A 26 -9.66 22.67 48.22
CA PRO A 26 -8.25 22.32 48.36
C PRO A 26 -7.64 21.90 47.02
N LEU A 27 -6.58 22.59 46.60
CA LEU A 27 -5.75 22.25 45.45
C LEU A 27 -4.37 21.83 45.92
N SER A 28 -3.94 20.62 45.58
CA SER A 28 -2.56 20.18 45.76
C SER A 28 -1.77 20.32 44.46
N ARG A 29 -0.54 20.82 44.54
CA ARG A 29 0.40 20.85 43.41
C ARG A 29 1.76 20.32 43.83
N TRP A 30 2.54 19.85 42.86
CA TRP A 30 3.94 19.48 43.06
C TRP A 30 4.83 20.72 42.87
N VAL A 31 5.73 20.97 43.81
CA VAL A 31 6.73 22.03 43.75
C VAL A 31 8.11 21.40 43.87
N ARG A 32 9.04 21.82 43.01
CA ARG A 32 10.41 21.33 43.04
C ARG A 32 11.09 21.83 44.31
N ARG A 33 11.72 20.95 45.08
CA ARG A 33 12.35 21.30 46.35
C ARG A 33 13.51 22.27 46.09
N GLY A 34 13.40 23.49 46.63
CA GLY A 34 14.37 24.58 46.41
C GLY A 34 14.01 25.57 45.29
N ALA A 35 12.85 25.43 44.64
CA ALA A 35 12.35 26.43 43.70
C ALA A 35 12.02 27.74 44.44
N THR A 36 12.59 28.85 43.99
CA THR A 36 12.22 30.20 44.46
C THR A 36 10.88 30.60 43.84
N THR A 37 10.10 31.42 44.54
CA THR A 37 8.76 31.90 44.14
C THR A 37 8.67 32.46 42.72
N THR A 38 9.81 32.89 42.14
CA THR A 38 9.96 33.43 40.78
C THR A 38 9.71 32.40 39.67
N GLU A 39 9.77 31.09 39.93
CA GLU A 39 9.39 30.06 38.92
C GLU A 39 7.88 29.95 38.70
N ARG A 40 7.08 30.82 39.30
CA ARG A 40 5.65 30.88 39.07
C ARG A 40 5.43 31.63 37.73
N PRO A 41 5.02 30.96 36.64
CA PRO A 41 4.53 31.71 35.49
C PRO A 41 3.37 32.58 35.97
N SER A 42 3.46 33.89 35.73
CA SER A 42 2.35 34.80 35.96
C SER A 42 1.14 34.25 35.22
N ARG A 43 0.02 34.04 35.91
CA ARG A 43 -1.27 33.92 35.24
C ARG A 43 -1.62 35.30 34.74
N GLU A 44 -1.13 35.65 33.56
CA GLU A 44 -1.64 36.82 32.88
C GLU A 44 -3.14 36.61 32.65
N PRO A 45 -3.99 37.57 33.08
CA PRO A 45 -5.40 37.47 32.82
C PRO A 45 -5.62 37.50 31.31
N VAL A 46 -6.41 36.56 30.81
CA VAL A 46 -6.78 36.53 29.39
C VAL A 46 -7.72 37.71 29.14
N THR A 47 -7.35 38.60 28.23
CA THR A 47 -8.17 39.75 27.84
C THR A 47 -9.33 39.25 26.96
N ALA A 48 -10.54 39.29 27.49
CA ALA A 48 -11.75 39.00 26.73
C ALA A 48 -12.21 40.27 25.97
N PRO A 49 -12.73 40.14 24.74
CA PRO A 49 -13.31 41.26 24.01
C PRO A 49 -14.51 41.84 24.77
N THR A 50 -14.68 43.15 24.68
CA THR A 50 -15.83 43.89 25.22
C THR A 50 -16.45 44.71 24.09
N TYR A 51 -17.77 44.71 23.98
CA TYR A 51 -18.50 45.45 22.96
C TYR A 51 -19.79 46.01 23.53
N ASP A 52 -20.26 47.11 22.92
CA ASP A 52 -21.55 47.73 23.22
C ASP A 52 -22.63 47.22 22.25
N ASP A 53 -23.90 47.35 22.65
CA ASP A 53 -25.08 46.92 21.89
C ASP A 53 -25.11 47.50 20.47
N GLU A 54 -24.78 48.79 20.31
CA GLU A 54 -24.72 49.43 19.00
C GLU A 54 -23.64 48.84 18.09
N THR A 55 -22.52 48.41 18.67
CA THR A 55 -21.43 47.79 17.93
C THR A 55 -21.83 46.39 17.49
N TYR A 56 -22.58 45.68 18.34
CA TYR A 56 -23.10 44.35 18.03
C TYR A 56 -24.04 44.40 16.82
N GLU A 57 -25.04 45.27 16.85
CA GLU A 57 -26.03 45.38 15.76
C GLU A 57 -25.40 45.74 14.42
N LYS A 58 -24.38 46.61 14.41
CA LYS A 58 -23.75 47.09 13.17
C LYS A 58 -22.73 46.12 12.59
N HIS A 59 -21.97 45.40 13.42
CA HIS A 59 -20.76 44.71 12.97
C HIS A 59 -20.62 43.24 13.42
N LEU A 60 -21.43 42.77 14.38
CA LEU A 60 -21.29 41.43 14.97
C LEU A 60 -22.52 40.53 14.75
N THR A 61 -23.52 40.98 13.98
CA THR A 61 -24.70 40.18 13.64
C THR A 61 -24.35 38.99 12.75
N ASP A 62 -25.01 37.86 12.98
CA ASP A 62 -24.75 36.60 12.29
C ASP A 62 -26.07 35.79 12.25
N PRO A 63 -26.37 35.10 11.12
CA PRO A 63 -27.61 34.35 10.98
C PRO A 63 -27.74 33.16 11.94
N ASP A 64 -26.63 32.57 12.37
CA ASP A 64 -26.63 31.33 13.16
C ASP A 64 -26.48 31.59 14.67
N TRP A 65 -26.30 32.86 15.07
CA TRP A 65 -25.98 33.27 16.43
C TRP A 65 -26.85 34.41 16.93
N THR A 66 -27.44 34.21 18.09
CA THR A 66 -28.14 35.27 18.82
C THR A 66 -27.18 36.14 19.63
N LYS A 67 -27.64 37.32 20.03
CA LYS A 67 -26.86 38.23 20.88
C LYS A 67 -26.64 37.61 22.25
N GLU A 68 -27.68 36.99 22.80
CA GLU A 68 -27.68 36.34 24.10
C GLU A 68 -26.66 35.20 24.16
N GLU A 69 -26.63 34.34 23.14
CA GLU A 69 -25.63 33.26 23.02
C GLU A 69 -24.20 33.81 22.90
N THR A 70 -24.04 34.96 22.23
CA THR A 70 -22.73 35.59 22.05
C THR A 70 -22.22 36.22 23.36
N ASP A 71 -23.10 36.90 24.09
CA ASP A 71 -22.79 37.49 25.41
C ASP A 71 -22.43 36.39 26.43
N GLU A 72 -23.20 35.30 26.42
CA GLU A 72 -22.92 34.12 27.26
C GLU A 72 -21.56 33.49 26.94
N LEU A 73 -21.22 33.35 25.66
CA LEU A 73 -19.92 32.83 25.22
C LEU A 73 -18.76 33.69 25.72
N VAL A 74 -18.86 35.02 25.62
CA VAL A 74 -17.81 35.94 26.06
C VAL A 74 -17.66 35.92 27.58
N GLU A 75 -18.76 35.81 28.32
CA GLU A 75 -18.71 35.71 29.78
C GLU A 75 -18.17 34.35 30.26
N LEU A 76 -18.51 33.25 29.57
CA LEU A 76 -17.90 31.94 29.80
C LEU A 76 -16.40 31.96 29.51
N TYR A 77 -15.97 32.64 28.45
CA TYR A 77 -14.55 32.81 28.13
C TYR A 77 -13.80 33.53 29.25
N ARG A 78 -14.39 34.60 29.80
CA ARG A 78 -13.84 35.37 30.93
C ARG A 78 -13.78 34.52 32.21
N SER A 79 -14.88 33.87 32.57
CA SER A 79 -14.97 33.05 33.80
C SER A 79 -14.09 31.79 33.76
N CYS A 80 -13.87 31.20 32.58
CA CYS A 80 -13.03 30.02 32.37
C CYS A 80 -11.57 30.34 32.03
N ASN A 81 -11.16 31.62 32.04
CA ASN A 81 -9.80 32.06 31.67
C ASN A 81 -9.34 31.55 30.29
N GLY A 82 -10.22 31.58 29.29
CA GLY A 82 -9.89 31.20 27.90
C GLY A 82 -9.61 29.71 27.66
N LYS A 83 -9.95 28.84 28.63
CA LYS A 83 -9.76 27.39 28.46
C LYS A 83 -10.90 26.77 27.66
N TRP A 84 -10.70 26.62 26.36
CA TRP A 84 -11.70 26.08 25.42
C TRP A 84 -12.36 24.76 25.83
N VAL A 85 -11.60 23.82 26.42
CA VAL A 85 -12.16 22.54 26.88
C VAL A 85 -13.18 22.74 28.00
N VAL A 86 -12.90 23.66 28.92
CA VAL A 86 -13.81 23.99 30.04
C VAL A 86 -14.99 24.81 29.54
N ILE A 87 -14.74 25.77 28.63
CA ILE A 87 -15.81 26.57 28.03
C ILE A 87 -16.82 25.68 27.31
N ALA A 88 -16.35 24.73 26.50
CA ALA A 88 -17.21 23.81 25.77
C ALA A 88 -18.02 22.88 26.68
N ASP A 89 -17.47 22.48 27.84
CA ASP A 89 -18.15 21.64 28.83
C ASP A 89 -19.22 22.42 29.62
N HIS A 90 -18.97 23.70 29.89
CA HIS A 90 -19.88 24.57 30.64
C HIS A 90 -20.90 25.30 29.77
N TYR A 91 -20.79 25.22 28.44
CA TYR A 91 -21.73 25.87 27.53
C TYR A 91 -23.06 25.09 27.52
N PRO A 92 -24.22 25.75 27.73
CA PRO A 92 -25.49 25.04 27.88
C PRO A 92 -26.08 24.51 26.56
N GLY A 93 -25.58 24.94 25.41
CA GLY A 93 -26.07 24.51 24.10
C GLY A 93 -25.27 23.36 23.46
N ASP A 94 -25.87 22.71 22.45
CA ASP A 94 -25.27 21.57 21.73
C ASP A 94 -24.23 21.98 20.66
N ARG A 95 -23.56 23.13 20.85
CA ARG A 95 -22.58 23.63 19.87
C ARG A 95 -21.23 22.96 20.07
N THR A 96 -20.55 22.64 18.97
CA THR A 96 -19.20 22.08 19.02
C THR A 96 -18.19 23.14 19.47
N MET A 97 -17.09 22.71 20.10
CA MET A 97 -16.00 23.60 20.53
C MET A 97 -15.47 24.45 19.37
N GLU A 98 -15.41 23.89 18.17
CA GLU A 98 -14.91 24.53 16.97
C GLU A 98 -15.86 25.63 16.48
N ALA A 99 -17.18 25.44 16.64
CA ALA A 99 -18.18 26.48 16.36
C ALA A 99 -18.11 27.63 17.36
N LEU A 100 -17.94 27.33 18.66
CA LEU A 100 -17.75 28.35 19.70
C LEU A 100 -16.49 29.20 19.41
N LYS A 101 -15.39 28.54 19.01
CA LYS A 101 -14.15 29.20 18.61
C LYS A 101 -14.34 30.09 17.39
N ALA A 102 -15.00 29.58 16.34
CA ALA A 102 -15.25 30.34 15.12
C ALA A 102 -15.95 31.66 15.43
N ARG A 103 -17.05 31.59 16.19
CA ARG A 103 -17.81 32.78 16.58
C ARG A 103 -16.97 33.78 17.36
N PHE A 104 -16.26 33.31 18.40
CA PHE A 104 -15.41 34.16 19.21
C PHE A 104 -14.29 34.83 18.39
N TYR A 105 -13.65 34.08 17.48
CA TYR A 105 -12.57 34.61 16.66
C TYR A 105 -13.08 35.65 15.66
N THR A 106 -14.23 35.43 15.02
CA THR A 106 -14.86 36.43 14.14
C THR A 106 -15.15 37.73 14.89
N ILE A 107 -15.72 37.64 16.09
CA ILE A 107 -16.00 38.83 16.93
C ILE A 107 -14.71 39.55 17.30
N SER A 108 -13.71 38.81 17.76
CA SER A 108 -12.42 39.39 18.16
C SER A 108 -11.69 40.05 16.98
N ALA A 109 -11.76 39.47 15.77
CA ALA A 109 -11.19 40.05 14.56
C ALA A 109 -11.90 41.36 14.17
N ASN A 110 -13.25 41.37 14.19
CA ASN A 110 -14.04 42.55 13.88
C ASN A 110 -13.79 43.69 14.88
N LEU A 111 -13.74 43.37 16.18
CA LEU A 111 -13.45 44.37 17.22
C LEU A 111 -12.02 44.90 17.13
N LEU A 112 -11.06 44.04 16.79
CA LEU A 112 -9.68 44.46 16.58
C LEU A 112 -9.56 45.40 15.37
N GLN A 113 -10.28 45.11 14.28
CA GLN A 113 -10.33 45.98 13.10
C GLN A 113 -10.99 47.34 13.38
N LEU A 114 -12.05 47.36 14.21
CA LEU A 114 -12.73 48.60 14.63
C LEU A 114 -11.86 49.45 15.55
N THR A 115 -11.16 48.81 16.49
CA THR A 115 -10.29 49.51 17.46
C THR A 115 -9.04 50.04 16.78
N THR A 116 -8.44 49.22 15.91
CA THR A 116 -7.22 49.54 15.15
C THR A 116 -7.43 49.19 13.68
N PRO A 117 -7.72 50.18 12.82
CA PRO A 117 -7.87 49.96 11.39
C PRO A 117 -6.63 49.27 10.80
N ILE A 118 -6.82 48.42 9.79
CA ILE A 118 -5.75 47.62 9.17
C ILE A 118 -4.56 48.48 8.72
N THR A 119 -4.82 49.67 8.18
CA THR A 119 -3.78 50.62 7.73
C THR A 119 -2.85 51.09 8.85
N SER A 120 -3.33 51.06 10.09
CA SER A 120 -2.61 51.52 11.28
C SER A 120 -2.19 50.40 12.22
N MET A 121 -2.40 49.12 11.86
CA MET A 121 -2.04 47.99 12.70
C MET A 121 -0.53 47.83 12.82
N THR A 122 -0.08 47.46 14.02
CA THR A 122 1.30 46.99 14.22
C THR A 122 1.47 45.60 13.61
N THR A 123 2.71 45.16 13.37
CA THR A 123 3.00 43.81 12.85
C THR A 123 2.40 42.71 13.73
N THR A 124 2.41 42.90 15.06
CA THR A 124 1.85 41.93 16.01
C THR A 124 0.33 41.86 15.90
N ASP A 125 -0.33 43.01 15.82
CA ASP A 125 -1.80 43.08 15.75
C ASP A 125 -2.31 42.53 14.41
N TYR A 126 -1.59 42.82 13.32
CA TYR A 126 -1.91 42.26 12.00
C TYR A 126 -1.75 40.74 11.98
N SER A 127 -0.69 40.20 12.59
CA SER A 127 -0.50 38.75 12.69
C SER A 127 -1.63 38.08 13.49
N LEU A 128 -2.09 38.73 14.56
CA LEU A 128 -3.23 38.25 15.34
C LEU A 128 -4.51 38.28 14.49
N TYR A 129 -4.79 39.41 13.84
CA TYR A 129 -5.93 39.56 12.93
C TYR A 129 -5.95 38.48 11.83
N GLU A 130 -4.81 38.22 11.19
CA GLU A 130 -4.67 37.17 10.18
C GLU A 130 -4.99 35.79 10.75
N THR A 131 -4.47 35.46 11.94
CA THR A 131 -4.76 34.16 12.59
C THR A 131 -6.23 34.00 12.98
N LEU A 132 -6.88 35.08 13.43
CA LEU A 132 -8.29 35.07 13.81
C LEU A 132 -9.22 34.95 12.60
N THR A 133 -8.90 35.64 11.50
CA THR A 133 -9.71 35.64 10.27
C THR A 133 -9.54 34.36 9.44
N THR A 134 -8.37 33.72 9.50
CA THR A 134 -8.08 32.49 8.74
C THR A 134 -8.63 31.22 9.43
N PHE A 135 -9.18 31.34 10.64
CA PHE A 135 -9.69 30.19 11.36
C PHE A 135 -10.85 29.50 10.61
N ASN A 136 -10.68 28.22 10.30
CA ASN A 136 -11.71 27.40 9.66
C ASN A 136 -12.18 26.28 10.60
N PRO A 137 -13.46 26.26 11.03
CA PRO A 137 -13.98 25.26 11.96
C PRO A 137 -13.98 23.84 11.39
N GLU A 138 -14.20 23.66 10.08
CA GLU A 138 -14.20 22.34 9.44
C GLU A 138 -12.78 21.76 9.41
N GLN A 139 -11.79 22.58 9.07
CA GLN A 139 -10.39 22.17 9.07
C GLN A 139 -9.95 21.79 10.49
N GLU A 140 -10.30 22.60 11.49
CA GLU A 140 -9.97 22.30 12.89
C GLU A 140 -10.65 21.00 13.37
N THR A 141 -11.89 20.76 12.96
CA THR A 141 -12.61 19.50 13.25
C THR A 141 -11.90 18.31 12.60
N SER A 142 -11.50 18.42 11.34
CA SER A 142 -10.75 17.37 10.64
C SER A 142 -9.38 17.10 11.29
N ARG A 143 -8.69 18.16 11.72
CA ARG A 143 -7.41 18.09 12.42
C ARG A 143 -7.55 17.39 13.77
N LYS A 144 -8.59 17.71 14.53
CA LYS A 144 -8.91 17.05 15.80
C LYS A 144 -9.21 15.57 15.61
N LYS A 145 -10.00 15.22 14.60
CA LYS A 145 -10.30 13.82 14.25
C LYS A 145 -9.04 13.03 13.86
N LEU A 146 -8.13 13.66 13.12
CA LEU A 146 -6.84 13.05 12.78
C LEU A 146 -5.97 12.83 14.03
N ALA A 147 -5.89 13.83 14.92
CA ALA A 147 -5.15 13.70 16.18
C ALA A 147 -5.75 12.63 17.10
N GLU A 148 -7.08 12.53 17.15
CA GLU A 148 -7.81 11.47 17.85
C GLU A 148 -7.48 10.09 17.27
N GLY A 149 -7.47 9.97 15.94
CA GLY A 149 -7.03 8.75 15.25
C GLY A 149 -5.61 8.34 15.63
N HIS A 150 -4.68 9.28 15.72
CA HIS A 150 -3.31 8.99 16.17
C HIS A 150 -3.23 8.64 17.66
N LEU A 151 -4.06 9.25 18.50
CA LEU A 151 -4.09 8.95 19.94
C LEU A 151 -4.53 7.51 20.21
N TYR A 152 -5.49 7.00 19.43
CA TYR A 152 -6.05 5.65 19.58
C TYR A 152 -5.49 4.63 18.58
N ARG A 153 -4.43 5.00 17.85
CA ARG A 153 -3.72 4.12 16.91
C ARG A 153 -3.12 2.92 17.62
N ARG A 154 -3.39 1.72 17.14
CA ARG A 154 -2.85 0.48 17.72
C ARG A 154 -1.46 0.17 17.18
N ALA A 155 -0.61 -0.48 17.97
CA ALA A 155 0.76 -0.81 17.56
C ALA A 155 0.81 -1.70 16.31
N ASN A 156 -0.08 -2.70 16.20
CA ASN A 156 -0.17 -3.58 15.03
C ASN A 156 -0.53 -2.82 13.74
N GLU A 157 -1.42 -1.82 13.84
CA GLU A 157 -1.80 -0.96 12.71
C GLU A 157 -0.61 -0.13 12.22
N VAL A 158 0.26 0.34 13.13
CA VAL A 158 1.51 1.04 12.76
C VAL A 158 2.45 0.12 12.01
N ASP A 159 2.67 -1.09 12.52
CA ASP A 159 3.57 -2.06 11.90
C ASP A 159 3.07 -2.40 10.48
N GLU A 160 1.78 -2.67 10.32
CA GLU A 160 1.15 -2.92 9.02
C GLU A 160 1.31 -1.73 8.06
N GLU A 161 1.02 -0.51 8.49
CA GLU A 161 1.20 0.70 7.68
C GLU A 161 2.66 0.91 7.25
N THR A 162 3.63 0.66 8.15
CA THR A 162 5.05 0.81 7.81
C THR A 162 5.49 -0.19 6.75
N VAL A 163 5.00 -1.43 6.81
CA VAL A 163 5.23 -2.44 5.77
C VAL A 163 4.60 -2.01 4.45
N LEU A 164 3.34 -1.54 4.47
CA LEU A 164 2.64 -1.07 3.27
C LEU A 164 3.34 0.12 2.61
N LEU A 165 3.84 1.08 3.39
CA LEU A 165 4.61 2.21 2.88
C LEU A 165 5.93 1.76 2.25
N GLY A 166 6.61 0.79 2.86
CA GLY A 166 7.82 0.19 2.29
C GLY A 166 7.56 -0.50 0.95
N GLU A 167 6.49 -1.28 0.85
CA GLU A 167 6.09 -1.93 -0.41
C GLU A 167 5.62 -0.92 -1.45
N LEU A 168 4.89 0.13 -1.06
CA LEU A 168 4.51 1.21 -1.97
C LEU A 168 5.74 1.90 -2.56
N GLN A 169 6.71 2.26 -1.71
CA GLN A 169 7.97 2.85 -2.17
C GLN A 169 8.71 1.92 -3.13
N ARG A 170 8.75 0.61 -2.83
CA ARG A 170 9.33 -0.40 -3.71
C ARG A 170 8.63 -0.46 -5.07
N ILE A 171 7.29 -0.43 -5.08
CA ILE A 171 6.49 -0.42 -6.32
C ILE A 171 6.78 0.85 -7.12
N MET A 172 6.77 2.02 -6.47
CA MET A 172 7.05 3.30 -7.12
C MET A 172 8.45 3.31 -7.77
N LEU A 173 9.46 2.79 -7.06
CA LEU A 173 10.82 2.69 -7.58
C LEU A 173 10.93 1.71 -8.76
N ASN A 174 10.12 0.64 -8.75
CA ASN A 174 10.08 -0.34 -9.82
C ASN A 174 9.14 0.02 -10.98
N GLN A 175 8.38 1.12 -10.86
CA GLN A 175 7.37 1.51 -11.85
C GLN A 175 7.98 1.76 -13.22
N ALA A 176 9.14 2.43 -13.29
CA ALA A 176 9.86 2.66 -14.54
C ALA A 176 10.30 1.35 -15.22
N SER A 177 10.69 0.32 -14.45
CA SER A 177 11.05 -0.99 -14.99
C SER A 177 9.82 -1.73 -15.51
N LEU A 178 8.71 -1.70 -14.76
CA LEU A 178 7.44 -2.28 -15.19
C LEU A 178 6.91 -1.64 -16.47
N ASP A 179 7.02 -0.32 -16.59
CA ASP A 179 6.59 0.41 -17.78
C ASP A 179 7.49 0.11 -18.98
N SER A 180 8.81 0.00 -18.78
CA SER A 180 9.74 -0.46 -19.81
C SER A 180 9.42 -1.89 -20.28
N ALA A 181 9.15 -2.81 -19.34
CA ALA A 181 8.78 -4.19 -19.67
C ALA A 181 7.44 -4.25 -20.42
N ARG A 182 6.45 -3.43 -20.04
CA ARG A 182 5.18 -3.28 -20.76
C ARG A 182 5.38 -2.76 -22.16
N GLU A 183 6.25 -1.76 -22.35
CA GLU A 183 6.51 -1.20 -23.67
C GLU A 183 7.26 -2.18 -24.57
N ASP A 184 8.22 -2.94 -24.04
CA ASP A 184 8.86 -4.02 -24.80
C ASP A 184 7.86 -5.10 -25.21
N LEU A 185 6.92 -5.45 -24.32
CA LEU A 185 5.84 -6.39 -24.63
C LEU A 185 4.88 -5.86 -25.70
N ARG A 186 4.50 -4.57 -25.64
CA ARG A 186 3.71 -3.92 -26.69
C ARG A 186 4.44 -3.90 -28.02
N ARG A 187 5.72 -3.52 -28.03
CA ARG A 187 6.55 -3.53 -29.24
C ARG A 187 6.69 -4.93 -29.83
N ARG A 188 6.77 -5.96 -28.99
CA ARG A 188 6.73 -7.36 -29.44
C ARG A 188 5.36 -7.67 -30.00
N LEU A 189 4.27 -7.43 -29.27
CA LEU A 189 2.91 -7.74 -29.76
C LEU A 189 2.55 -7.02 -31.07
N ASP A 190 3.01 -5.77 -31.24
CA ASP A 190 2.81 -4.93 -32.44
C ASP A 190 3.70 -5.35 -33.63
N TYR A 191 3.98 -6.65 -33.81
CA TYR A 191 4.62 -7.13 -35.03
C TYR A 191 3.82 -6.61 -36.24
N PRO A 192 4.44 -5.93 -37.22
CA PRO A 192 3.73 -5.53 -38.42
C PRO A 192 3.20 -6.80 -39.09
N HIS A 193 1.87 -6.93 -39.17
CA HIS A 193 1.26 -7.97 -40.01
C HIS A 193 1.84 -7.79 -41.41
N THR A 194 2.52 -8.82 -41.91
CA THR A 194 3.15 -8.79 -43.23
C THR A 194 2.04 -8.65 -44.27
N THR A 195 1.87 -7.45 -44.82
CA THR A 195 0.93 -7.18 -45.93
C THR A 195 1.46 -7.69 -47.27
N THR A 196 2.68 -8.24 -47.30
CA THR A 196 3.32 -8.78 -48.49
C THR A 196 3.24 -10.30 -48.53
N SER A 197 2.71 -10.81 -49.65
CA SER A 197 2.59 -12.23 -49.95
C SER A 197 3.93 -12.96 -49.84
N GLY A 198 3.99 -14.04 -49.04
CA GLY A 198 5.21 -14.79 -48.70
C GLY A 198 5.93 -15.52 -49.85
N TYR A 199 5.52 -15.29 -51.10
CA TYR A 199 6.07 -15.96 -52.29
C TYR A 199 7.32 -15.28 -52.89
N GLN A 200 7.72 -14.11 -52.40
CA GLN A 200 8.87 -13.36 -52.97
C GLN A 200 10.25 -13.83 -52.47
N TYR A 201 10.30 -14.73 -51.49
CA TYR A 201 11.56 -15.21 -50.89
C TYR A 201 11.72 -16.74 -50.95
N THR A 202 11.12 -17.37 -51.96
CA THR A 202 11.18 -18.82 -52.15
C THR A 202 12.54 -19.31 -52.67
N THR A 203 13.34 -18.43 -53.28
CA THR A 203 14.69 -18.79 -53.76
C THR A 203 15.77 -18.37 -52.78
N SER A 204 16.81 -19.18 -52.66
CA SER A 204 17.99 -18.88 -51.83
C SER A 204 18.70 -17.60 -52.25
N GLN A 205 18.66 -17.25 -53.55
CA GLN A 205 19.17 -15.97 -54.04
C GLN A 205 18.32 -14.78 -53.60
N ALA A 206 16.99 -14.88 -53.65
CA ALA A 206 16.11 -13.82 -53.16
C ALA A 206 16.26 -13.59 -51.64
N LEU A 207 16.47 -14.67 -50.88
CA LEU A 207 16.79 -14.59 -49.44
C LEU A 207 18.14 -13.91 -49.19
N THR A 208 19.14 -14.18 -50.02
CA THR A 208 20.47 -13.56 -49.90
C THR A 208 20.43 -12.07 -50.21
N GLN A 209 19.65 -11.65 -51.22
CA GLN A 209 19.45 -10.23 -51.51
C GLN A 209 18.65 -9.51 -50.40
N LEU A 210 17.60 -10.15 -49.87
CA LEU A 210 16.86 -9.62 -48.73
C LEU A 210 17.77 -9.43 -47.51
N TRP A 211 18.62 -10.41 -47.21
CA TRP A 211 19.58 -10.36 -46.11
C TRP A 211 20.55 -9.17 -46.25
N GLN A 212 21.09 -8.95 -47.44
CA GLN A 212 21.95 -7.80 -47.73
C GLN A 212 21.22 -6.47 -47.56
N GLN A 213 19.96 -6.38 -48.00
CA GLN A 213 19.15 -5.17 -47.85
C GLN A 213 18.81 -4.87 -46.38
N LEU A 214 18.53 -5.90 -45.58
CA LEU A 214 18.30 -5.78 -44.14
C LEU A 214 19.56 -5.35 -43.38
N LEU A 215 20.74 -5.90 -43.72
CA LEU A 215 22.02 -5.46 -43.17
C LEU A 215 22.33 -4.00 -43.50
N ALA A 216 22.04 -3.56 -44.73
CA ALA A 216 22.23 -2.16 -45.13
C ALA A 216 21.28 -1.21 -44.38
N GLN A 217 20.02 -1.61 -44.18
CA GLN A 217 19.06 -0.83 -43.40
C GLN A 217 19.36 -0.79 -41.90
N ASP A 218 19.89 -1.88 -41.35
CA ASP A 218 20.27 -1.95 -39.94
C ASP A 218 21.51 -1.08 -39.64
N ARG A 219 22.45 -1.00 -40.60
CA ARG A 219 23.59 -0.07 -40.55
C ARG A 219 23.19 1.40 -40.53
N LEU A 220 22.02 1.76 -41.05
CA LEU A 220 21.48 3.12 -41.03
C LEU A 220 20.84 3.50 -39.69
N LYS A 221 20.61 2.53 -38.79
CA LYS A 221 20.04 2.79 -37.46
C LYS A 221 21.15 3.13 -36.47
N LYS A 222 20.86 4.04 -35.53
CA LYS A 222 21.79 4.45 -34.45
C LYS A 222 22.27 3.29 -33.55
N ASN A 223 21.58 2.14 -33.55
CA ASN A 223 21.97 0.93 -32.85
C ASN A 223 21.74 -0.30 -33.75
N PRO A 224 22.74 -0.70 -34.57
CA PRO A 224 22.63 -1.90 -35.38
C PRO A 224 22.58 -3.15 -34.48
N ARG A 225 21.59 -4.01 -34.70
CA ARG A 225 21.33 -5.24 -33.91
C ARG A 225 21.70 -6.51 -34.66
N LEU A 226 21.87 -6.44 -35.98
CA LEU A 226 22.24 -7.57 -36.82
C LEU A 226 23.75 -7.57 -37.02
N ARG A 227 24.37 -8.74 -36.75
CA ARG A 227 25.81 -8.95 -36.93
C ARG A 227 26.06 -9.69 -38.26
N PRO A 228 27.08 -9.31 -39.04
CA PRO A 228 27.52 -10.09 -40.18
C PRO A 228 27.80 -11.53 -39.75
N THR A 229 27.37 -12.49 -40.57
CA THR A 229 27.56 -13.93 -40.32
C THR A 229 29.02 -14.36 -40.44
N GLY A 230 29.90 -13.52 -41.01
CA GLY A 230 31.32 -13.80 -41.20
C GLY A 230 31.60 -14.62 -42.46
N ASN A 231 30.60 -14.81 -43.32
CA ASN A 231 30.70 -15.59 -44.55
C ASN A 231 30.68 -14.64 -45.76
N SER A 232 31.83 -14.49 -46.44
CA SER A 232 32.03 -13.49 -47.50
C SER A 232 31.10 -13.62 -48.71
N THR A 233 30.52 -14.81 -48.94
CA THR A 233 29.52 -15.07 -49.99
C THR A 233 28.17 -14.42 -49.72
N TYR A 234 27.82 -14.17 -48.44
CA TYR A 234 26.53 -13.60 -48.05
C TYR A 234 26.64 -12.12 -47.65
N ASP A 235 27.72 -11.75 -46.95
CA ASP A 235 27.87 -10.42 -46.35
C ASP A 235 28.50 -9.37 -47.30
N GLY A 236 29.04 -9.80 -48.45
CA GLY A 236 29.75 -8.93 -49.40
C GLY A 236 31.08 -8.40 -48.83
N GLN A 237 32.06 -8.14 -49.69
CA GLN A 237 33.38 -7.64 -49.25
C GLN A 237 33.25 -6.31 -48.50
N SER A 238 33.41 -6.34 -47.19
CA SER A 238 33.63 -5.13 -46.39
C SER A 238 34.82 -5.34 -45.45
N MET A 239 35.74 -4.38 -45.49
CA MET A 239 36.95 -4.34 -44.66
C MET A 239 36.60 -4.42 -43.18
N ALA A 240 37.31 -5.30 -42.47
CA ALA A 240 37.26 -5.42 -41.03
C ALA A 240 37.75 -4.14 -40.34
N THR A 241 37.09 -3.73 -39.27
CA THR A 241 37.67 -2.89 -38.22
C THR A 241 37.58 -3.65 -36.88
N PRO A 242 38.65 -3.70 -36.08
CA PRO A 242 38.65 -4.41 -34.81
C PRO A 242 38.33 -3.43 -33.67
N THR A 243 37.47 -3.81 -32.70
CA THR A 243 37.57 -3.25 -31.35
C THR A 243 36.97 -4.22 -30.32
N SER A 244 37.81 -4.54 -29.33
CA SER A 244 37.55 -5.25 -28.09
C SER A 244 36.59 -4.51 -27.16
N ALA A 245 35.78 -5.24 -26.38
CA ALA A 245 35.57 -4.94 -24.96
C ALA A 245 34.81 -6.10 -24.28
N ALA A 246 35.52 -6.79 -23.40
CA ALA A 246 34.99 -7.69 -22.40
C ALA A 246 34.23 -6.92 -21.31
N ARG A 247 33.22 -7.54 -20.68
CA ARG A 247 32.95 -7.42 -19.24
C ARG A 247 32.25 -8.68 -18.67
N PRO A 248 32.43 -8.94 -17.36
CA PRO A 248 32.44 -10.29 -16.80
C PRO A 248 31.09 -10.74 -16.25
N ARG A 249 30.92 -12.06 -16.23
CA ARG A 249 29.84 -12.80 -15.57
C ARG A 249 30.15 -12.86 -14.08
N GLU A 250 29.33 -12.24 -13.25
CA GLU A 250 29.38 -12.40 -11.80
C GLU A 250 28.19 -13.22 -11.32
N SER A 251 28.50 -14.10 -10.39
CA SER A 251 27.76 -15.26 -9.98
C SER A 251 26.93 -14.97 -8.73
N THR A 252 25.80 -15.66 -8.61
CA THR A 252 25.28 -16.24 -7.35
C THR A 252 25.28 -15.37 -6.09
N ALA A 253 24.14 -14.76 -5.77
CA ALA A 253 23.83 -14.30 -4.41
C ALA A 253 23.32 -15.49 -3.55
N PRO A 254 23.67 -15.54 -2.24
CA PRO A 254 23.24 -16.61 -1.34
C PRO A 254 21.79 -16.42 -0.88
N SER A 255 21.08 -17.53 -0.74
CA SER A 255 19.73 -17.61 -0.18
C SER A 255 19.71 -17.17 1.28
N SER A 256 19.14 -16.01 1.57
CA SER A 256 18.80 -15.58 2.92
C SER A 256 17.40 -16.07 3.31
N ALA A 257 17.34 -16.72 4.47
CA ALA A 257 16.29 -16.72 5.49
C ALA A 257 14.82 -16.82 5.04
N GLN A 258 14.17 -17.92 5.45
CA GLN A 258 12.72 -18.01 5.60
C GLN A 258 12.21 -17.00 6.65
N PRO A 259 11.08 -16.34 6.41
CA PRO A 259 10.12 -16.01 7.45
C PRO A 259 9.04 -17.10 7.47
N THR A 260 8.98 -17.82 8.59
CA THR A 260 7.88 -18.70 8.95
C THR A 260 6.69 -17.84 9.41
N GLU A 261 5.49 -18.30 9.06
CA GLU A 261 4.17 -17.91 9.59
C GLU A 261 3.56 -16.58 9.10
N VAL A 262 2.97 -16.64 7.90
CA VAL A 262 1.78 -15.84 7.59
C VAL A 262 0.62 -16.45 8.40
N SER A 263 0.11 -15.68 9.36
CA SER A 263 -1.00 -16.04 10.24
C SER A 263 -2.20 -16.57 9.45
N ALA A 264 -2.81 -17.67 9.91
CA ALA A 264 -4.02 -18.27 9.36
C ALA A 264 -5.26 -17.34 9.30
N ALA A 265 -5.12 -16.08 9.75
CA ALA A 265 -6.14 -15.03 9.70
C ALA A 265 -6.24 -14.30 8.35
N ALA A 266 -5.39 -14.61 7.37
CA ALA A 266 -5.35 -13.95 6.06
C ALA A 266 -6.13 -14.67 4.94
N GLU A 267 -7.00 -15.64 5.28
CA GLU A 267 -7.92 -16.24 4.31
C GLU A 267 -9.16 -15.34 4.14
N ASP A 268 -9.10 -14.35 3.24
CA ASP A 268 -10.28 -13.60 2.83
C ASP A 268 -10.80 -14.13 1.48
N PRO A 269 -11.89 -14.92 1.45
CA PRO A 269 -12.42 -15.52 0.22
C PRO A 269 -12.88 -14.46 -0.79
N ARG A 270 -13.05 -13.20 -0.37
CA ARG A 270 -13.35 -12.08 -1.26
C ARG A 270 -12.20 -11.71 -2.19
N PHE A 271 -10.95 -11.91 -1.77
CA PHE A 271 -9.76 -11.51 -2.52
C PHE A 271 -9.01 -12.69 -3.15
N GLY A 272 -9.49 -13.93 -2.97
CA GLY A 272 -8.90 -15.12 -3.59
C GLY A 272 -7.51 -15.49 -3.05
N VAL A 273 -7.15 -14.99 -1.86
CA VAL A 273 -5.90 -15.32 -1.17
C VAL A 273 -6.13 -16.54 -0.29
N SER A 274 -5.42 -17.63 -0.57
CA SER A 274 -5.42 -18.85 0.24
C SER A 274 -4.01 -19.16 0.71
N VAL A 275 -3.82 -19.39 2.00
CA VAL A 275 -2.52 -19.78 2.56
C VAL A 275 -2.41 -21.30 2.45
N HIS A 276 -1.58 -21.80 1.54
CA HIS A 276 -1.38 -23.24 1.43
C HIS A 276 -0.46 -23.74 2.54
N SER A 277 -0.94 -24.71 3.32
CA SER A 277 -0.18 -25.38 4.39
C SER A 277 0.90 -26.34 3.87
N GLU A 278 0.87 -26.67 2.57
CA GLU A 278 1.83 -27.56 1.94
C GLU A 278 2.92 -26.79 1.17
N ARG A 279 4.13 -27.36 1.16
CA ARG A 279 5.31 -26.80 0.51
C ARG A 279 5.10 -26.73 -1.01
N ILE A 280 4.73 -25.55 -1.51
CA ILE A 280 4.65 -25.30 -2.95
C ILE A 280 6.07 -25.31 -3.54
N PRO A 281 6.30 -25.96 -4.70
CA PRO A 281 7.55 -25.82 -5.44
C PRO A 281 7.87 -24.34 -5.73
N PRO A 282 9.14 -23.91 -5.66
CA PRO A 282 9.50 -22.51 -5.85
C PRO A 282 9.11 -22.04 -7.27
N GLY A 283 8.26 -21.02 -7.35
CA GLY A 283 7.82 -20.40 -8.60
C GLY A 283 6.38 -19.90 -8.56
N VAL A 284 6.00 -19.07 -9.53
CA VAL A 284 4.60 -18.62 -9.73
C VAL A 284 3.88 -19.67 -10.57
N SER A 285 2.81 -20.25 -10.04
CA SER A 285 1.94 -21.20 -10.76
C SER A 285 0.55 -20.60 -10.93
N PHE A 286 -0.01 -20.67 -12.14
CA PHE A 286 -1.35 -20.15 -12.41
C PHE A 286 -2.42 -21.20 -12.10
N GLY A 287 -3.64 -20.78 -11.75
CA GLY A 287 -4.75 -21.70 -11.53
C GLY A 287 -5.05 -22.58 -12.75
N GLY A 288 -4.90 -22.03 -13.97
CA GLY A 288 -5.06 -22.81 -15.21
C GLY A 288 -4.04 -23.95 -15.33
N ASP A 289 -2.81 -23.71 -14.86
CA ASP A 289 -1.73 -24.70 -14.87
C ASP A 289 -2.00 -25.87 -13.90
N ARG A 290 -2.73 -25.61 -12.81
CA ARG A 290 -3.19 -26.66 -11.88
C ARG A 290 -4.32 -27.53 -12.45
N LEU A 291 -5.05 -27.07 -13.46
CA LEU A 291 -6.11 -27.86 -14.10
C LEU A 291 -5.58 -28.66 -15.31
N THR A 292 -4.47 -28.24 -15.91
CA THR A 292 -3.89 -28.87 -17.10
C THR A 292 -2.78 -29.86 -16.77
N LYS A 293 -1.84 -29.52 -15.89
CA LYS A 293 -0.71 -30.39 -15.55
C LYS A 293 -1.12 -31.76 -15.02
N PRO A 294 -2.11 -31.90 -14.11
CA PRO A 294 -2.50 -33.22 -13.60
C PRO A 294 -3.09 -34.14 -14.65
N ARG A 295 -3.57 -33.62 -15.78
CA ARG A 295 -4.10 -34.42 -16.90
C ARG A 295 -2.99 -35.09 -17.71
N ILE A 296 -1.76 -34.57 -17.63
CA ILE A 296 -0.63 -35.02 -18.44
C ILE A 296 0.28 -35.90 -17.58
N ALA A 297 0.21 -37.21 -17.81
CA ALA A 297 1.14 -38.16 -17.21
C ALA A 297 2.42 -38.30 -18.05
N LYS A 298 3.46 -38.91 -17.46
CA LYS A 298 4.72 -39.21 -18.17
C LYS A 298 4.54 -40.20 -19.33
N SER A 299 3.49 -41.02 -19.28
CA SER A 299 3.15 -41.99 -20.32
C SER A 299 1.92 -41.52 -21.10
N THR A 300 2.02 -41.47 -22.42
CA THR A 300 0.91 -41.11 -23.31
C THR A 300 -0.31 -42.01 -23.08
N ILE A 301 -0.10 -43.31 -22.86
CA ILE A 301 -1.18 -44.28 -22.59
C ILE A 301 -1.89 -43.95 -21.27
N GLN A 302 -1.17 -43.49 -20.25
CA GLN A 302 -1.79 -43.07 -18.99
C GLN A 302 -2.57 -41.77 -19.15
N THR A 303 -2.03 -40.80 -19.90
CA THR A 303 -2.73 -39.56 -20.27
C THR A 303 -4.05 -39.85 -20.99
N ASP A 304 -4.05 -40.77 -21.95
CA ASP A 304 -5.26 -41.15 -22.68
C ASP A 304 -6.29 -41.86 -21.78
N LYS A 305 -5.83 -42.72 -20.86
CA LYS A 305 -6.71 -43.36 -19.85
C LYS A 305 -7.33 -42.32 -18.91
N ILE A 306 -6.54 -41.34 -18.45
CA ILE A 306 -7.03 -40.23 -17.62
C ILE A 306 -8.07 -39.42 -18.39
N ALA A 307 -7.79 -39.07 -19.65
CA ALA A 307 -8.73 -38.34 -20.51
C ALA A 307 -10.03 -39.11 -20.71
N ALA A 308 -9.97 -40.42 -20.96
CA ALA A 308 -11.15 -41.27 -21.12
C ALA A 308 -12.00 -41.36 -19.85
N ILE A 309 -11.37 -41.46 -18.67
CA ILE A 309 -12.07 -41.48 -17.37
C ILE A 309 -12.74 -40.12 -17.11
N LEU A 310 -12.02 -39.02 -17.34
CA LEU A 310 -12.56 -37.67 -17.15
C LEU A 310 -13.73 -37.39 -18.11
N ALA A 311 -13.63 -37.84 -19.37
CA ALA A 311 -14.72 -37.75 -20.34
C ALA A 311 -15.96 -38.56 -19.90
N HIS A 312 -15.78 -39.76 -19.33
CA HIS A 312 -16.87 -40.58 -18.81
C HIS A 312 -17.56 -39.92 -17.59
N ILE A 313 -16.82 -39.23 -16.73
CA ILE A 313 -17.36 -38.50 -15.58
C ILE A 313 -18.05 -37.18 -16.02
N GLY A 314 -17.88 -36.77 -17.28
CA GLY A 314 -18.46 -35.54 -17.82
C GLY A 314 -17.65 -34.27 -17.50
N VAL A 315 -16.37 -34.43 -17.14
CA VAL A 315 -15.47 -33.29 -16.93
C VAL A 315 -14.96 -32.79 -18.27
N SER A 316 -15.31 -31.55 -18.63
CA SER A 316 -14.86 -30.89 -19.87
C SER A 316 -13.33 -30.89 -19.99
N ASP A 317 -12.82 -30.99 -21.23
CA ASP A 317 -11.38 -30.95 -21.50
C ASP A 317 -10.77 -29.58 -21.16
N VAL A 318 -11.55 -28.53 -21.39
CA VAL A 318 -11.20 -27.15 -21.05
C VAL A 318 -12.16 -26.64 -19.99
N ILE A 319 -11.61 -26.22 -18.84
CA ILE A 319 -12.34 -25.56 -17.77
C ILE A 319 -12.01 -24.06 -17.87
N PRO A 320 -12.95 -23.21 -18.34
CA PRO A 320 -12.66 -21.81 -18.68
C PRO A 320 -12.41 -20.92 -17.45
N LEU A 321 -12.92 -21.31 -16.28
CA LEU A 321 -12.82 -20.52 -15.04
C LEU A 321 -12.09 -21.34 -13.97
N SER A 322 -10.79 -21.05 -13.78
CA SER A 322 -9.99 -21.66 -12.73
C SER A 322 -10.13 -20.86 -11.43
N THR A 323 -11.27 -21.01 -10.75
CA THR A 323 -11.50 -20.44 -9.42
C THR A 323 -10.97 -21.38 -8.34
N ALA A 324 -10.59 -20.83 -7.18
CA ALA A 324 -10.08 -21.60 -6.04
C ALA A 324 -10.95 -22.82 -5.64
N PRO A 325 -12.29 -22.73 -5.53
CA PRO A 325 -13.12 -23.90 -5.19
C PRO A 325 -13.12 -24.95 -6.30
N VAL A 326 -13.06 -24.55 -7.57
CA VAL A 326 -13.04 -25.47 -8.72
C VAL A 326 -11.72 -26.24 -8.77
N VAL A 327 -10.59 -25.57 -8.54
CA VAL A 327 -9.28 -26.22 -8.48
C VAL A 327 -9.22 -27.26 -7.35
N LYS A 328 -9.77 -26.93 -6.17
CA LYS A 328 -9.82 -27.87 -5.04
C LYS A 328 -10.63 -29.13 -5.35
N GLN A 329 -11.81 -28.99 -5.95
CA GLN A 329 -12.63 -30.14 -6.34
C GLN A 329 -11.96 -30.96 -7.44
N PHE A 330 -11.30 -30.30 -8.39
CA PHE A 330 -10.55 -30.97 -9.45
C PHE A 330 -9.38 -31.78 -8.90
N ASP A 331 -8.61 -31.25 -7.96
CA ASP A 331 -7.52 -31.98 -7.28
C ASP A 331 -8.05 -33.24 -6.56
N GLU A 332 -9.22 -33.15 -5.92
CA GLU A 332 -9.87 -34.29 -5.26
C GLU A 332 -10.32 -35.37 -6.25
N ILE A 333 -10.89 -34.97 -7.40
CA ILE A 333 -11.25 -35.89 -8.49
C ILE A 333 -9.99 -36.56 -9.04
N MET A 334 -8.94 -35.79 -9.31
CA MET A 334 -7.69 -36.32 -9.84
C MET A 334 -7.05 -37.33 -8.88
N SER A 335 -7.08 -37.09 -7.56
CA SER A 335 -6.62 -38.06 -6.56
C SER A 335 -7.38 -39.39 -6.67
N LYS A 336 -8.71 -39.35 -6.80
CA LYS A 336 -9.56 -40.54 -6.98
C LYS A 336 -9.28 -41.25 -8.31
N VAL A 337 -9.05 -40.51 -9.39
CA VAL A 337 -8.70 -41.08 -10.71
C VAL A 337 -7.37 -41.83 -10.65
N HIS A 338 -6.35 -41.26 -9.98
CA HIS A 338 -5.07 -41.94 -9.79
C HIS A 338 -5.22 -43.21 -8.96
N LEU A 339 -6.01 -43.17 -7.88
CA LEU A 339 -6.30 -44.34 -7.06
C LEU A 339 -6.97 -45.45 -7.87
N LEU A 340 -7.96 -45.10 -8.70
CA LEU A 340 -8.66 -46.05 -9.57
C LEU A 340 -7.69 -46.71 -10.57
N LEU A 341 -6.78 -45.93 -11.17
CA LEU A 341 -5.77 -46.47 -12.09
C LEU A 341 -4.82 -47.47 -11.40
N GLU A 342 -4.41 -47.19 -10.16
CA GLU A 342 -3.59 -48.14 -9.38
C GLU A 342 -4.39 -49.40 -9.01
N LEU A 343 -5.66 -49.26 -8.56
CA LEU A 343 -6.52 -50.41 -8.26
C LEU A 343 -6.79 -51.29 -9.49
N ARG A 344 -6.97 -50.67 -10.66
CA ARG A 344 -7.11 -51.41 -11.92
C ARG A 344 -5.84 -52.19 -12.25
N LYS A 345 -4.68 -51.56 -12.08
CA LYS A 345 -3.38 -52.18 -12.34
C LYS A 345 -3.12 -53.35 -11.38
N THR A 346 -3.49 -53.23 -10.11
CA THR A 346 -3.40 -54.35 -9.15
C THR A 346 -4.38 -55.48 -9.52
N GLY A 347 -5.60 -55.15 -9.92
CA GLY A 347 -6.59 -56.13 -10.36
C GLY A 347 -6.15 -56.92 -11.60
N GLU A 348 -5.64 -56.23 -12.63
CA GLU A 348 -5.09 -56.88 -13.84
C GLU A 348 -3.93 -57.83 -13.50
N ARG A 349 -3.10 -57.46 -12.51
CA ARG A 349 -2.02 -58.32 -12.01
C ARG A 349 -2.55 -59.56 -11.30
N GLU A 350 -3.48 -59.40 -10.37
CA GLU A 350 -4.07 -60.52 -9.62
C GLU A 350 -4.82 -61.49 -10.54
N GLU A 351 -5.55 -60.99 -11.53
CA GLU A 351 -6.23 -61.80 -12.53
C GLU A 351 -5.23 -62.61 -13.38
N GLN A 352 -4.10 -62.00 -13.75
CA GLN A 352 -3.04 -62.69 -14.47
C GLN A 352 -2.37 -63.77 -13.60
N GLU A 353 -2.13 -63.51 -12.32
CA GLU A 353 -1.62 -64.49 -11.36
C GLU A 353 -2.63 -65.65 -11.17
N LEU A 354 -3.93 -65.37 -11.08
CA LEU A 354 -4.97 -66.42 -11.02
C LEU A 354 -5.03 -67.25 -12.30
N ARG A 355 -4.98 -66.61 -13.47
CA ARG A 355 -5.03 -67.31 -14.77
C ARG A 355 -3.83 -68.23 -14.97
N THR A 356 -2.64 -67.80 -14.54
CA THR A 356 -1.43 -68.65 -14.58
C THR A 356 -1.52 -69.81 -13.60
N ARG A 357 -1.99 -69.59 -12.37
CA ARG A 357 -2.27 -70.66 -11.39
C ARG A 357 -3.29 -71.68 -11.92
N GLN A 358 -4.38 -71.22 -12.52
CA GLN A 358 -5.39 -72.12 -13.12
C GLN A 358 -4.85 -72.91 -14.31
N ALA A 359 -3.95 -72.33 -15.11
CA ALA A 359 -3.31 -73.03 -16.21
C ALA A 359 -2.35 -74.13 -15.72
N GLN A 360 -1.62 -73.87 -14.63
CA GLN A 360 -0.74 -74.86 -13.99
C GLN A 360 -1.53 -76.06 -13.44
N VAL A 361 -2.66 -75.80 -12.76
CA VAL A 361 -3.54 -76.85 -12.22
C VAL A 361 -4.20 -77.70 -13.32
N LYS A 362 -4.37 -77.16 -14.53
CA LYS A 362 -4.90 -77.92 -15.69
C LYS A 362 -3.84 -78.72 -16.44
N SER A 363 -2.55 -78.46 -16.21
CA SER A 363 -1.43 -79.17 -16.84
C SER A 363 -0.88 -80.33 -16.00
N GLU A 364 -1.27 -80.39 -14.73
CA GLU A 364 -1.19 -81.58 -13.87
C GLU A 364 -2.46 -82.42 -14.07
#